data_AF-A0AAD4ZME6-F1
#
_entry.id   AF-A0AAD4ZME6-F1
#
_cell.length_a   1.000
_cell.length_b   1.000
_cell.length_c   1.000
_cell.angle_alpha   90.00
_cell.angle_beta   90.00
_cell.angle_gamma   90.00
#
_symmetry.space_group_name_H-M   'P 1'
#
loop_
_entity.id
_entity.type
_entity.pdbx_description
1 polymer ?
#
loop_
_entity_poly.entity_id
_entity_poly.type
_entity_poly.pdbx_seq_one_letter_code
_entity_poly.pdbx_strand_id
1 'polypeptide(L)'
;MVLTKFLGSICLFHLKVSNFSFPTPQEGATLDEAERCLKILQALDNNGRPTPLGKAMADFPMSLRHSRMLLTVIQVMSKEMSYSRANLVLAYTVAAAAALSFSNPFFRQFEDSHTKNQDLDEDGNSSGTVNIELMDKQEKLRMKKLKVTIKMFREKIRHPRSDAISIAYALQYYELSESPMEFCNANALHPKTMEEMPKLRKQLLQLVFNQSGVSGGEKDFSWIFGSLKDSRKCLEGFP
;
A
#
# COMPACT_ATOMS: atom_id res chain seq x y z
N MET A 1 -14.71 -2.32 7.75
CA MET A 1 -13.52 -2.85 7.04
C MET A 1 -13.00 -4.17 7.60
N VAL A 2 -13.23 -4.49 8.89
CA VAL A 2 -12.88 -5.81 9.47
C VAL A 2 -13.78 -6.92 8.91
N LEU A 3 -15.08 -6.68 8.76
CA LEU A 3 -16.04 -7.69 8.27
C LEU A 3 -15.77 -8.12 6.82
N THR A 4 -15.37 -7.21 5.93
CA THR A 4 -15.05 -7.54 4.53
C THR A 4 -13.73 -8.30 4.36
N LYS A 5 -12.76 -8.09 5.25
CA LYS A 5 -11.54 -8.94 5.30
C LYS A 5 -11.83 -10.31 5.92
N PHE A 6 -12.71 -10.37 6.92
CA PHE A 6 -13.04 -11.60 7.63
C PHE A 6 -13.95 -12.53 6.82
N LEU A 7 -14.97 -11.98 6.14
CA LEU A 7 -15.90 -12.74 5.28
C LEU A 7 -15.30 -13.14 3.93
N GLY A 8 -14.27 -12.44 3.44
CA GLY A 8 -13.55 -12.82 2.22
C GLY A 8 -12.54 -13.94 2.43
N SER A 9 -11.83 -13.95 3.57
CA SER A 9 -10.77 -14.92 3.85
C SER A 9 -11.26 -16.22 4.49
N ILE A 10 -12.42 -16.21 5.15
CA ILE A 10 -13.10 -17.44 5.56
C ILE A 10 -14.01 -17.82 4.41
N CYS A 11 -13.96 -19.09 4.02
CA CYS A 11 -14.76 -19.73 2.99
C CYS A 11 -16.29 -19.72 3.32
N LEU A 12 -16.85 -18.53 3.57
CA LEU A 12 -18.28 -18.29 3.82
C LEU A 12 -19.06 -18.11 2.52
N PHE A 13 -18.44 -18.41 1.38
CA PHE A 13 -19.11 -18.50 0.09
C PHE A 13 -20.27 -19.50 0.06
N HIS A 14 -20.37 -20.38 1.07
CA HIS A 14 -21.41 -21.41 1.18
C HIS A 14 -22.46 -21.13 2.28
N LEU A 15 -22.30 -20.06 3.08
CA LEU A 15 -23.20 -19.72 4.19
C LEU A 15 -23.81 -18.34 3.95
N LYS A 16 -25.14 -18.26 3.90
CA LYS A 16 -25.84 -16.98 3.92
C LYS A 16 -25.42 -16.23 5.18
N VAL A 17 -24.97 -14.98 5.06
CA VAL A 17 -24.40 -14.21 6.19
C VAL A 17 -25.38 -14.08 7.37
N SER A 18 -26.69 -14.11 7.09
CA SER A 18 -27.75 -14.16 8.11
C SER A 18 -27.80 -15.44 8.93
N ASN A 19 -27.23 -16.55 8.45
CA ASN A 19 -27.13 -17.82 9.16
C ASN A 19 -25.80 -17.93 9.94
N PHE A 20 -24.92 -16.93 9.86
CA PHE A 20 -23.66 -16.93 10.58
C PHE A 20 -23.87 -16.42 12.01
N SER A 21 -23.58 -17.26 12.99
CA SER A 21 -23.71 -16.93 14.42
C SER A 21 -22.57 -16.02 14.86
N PHE A 22 -22.71 -14.72 14.64
CA PHE A 22 -21.77 -13.74 15.17
C PHE A 22 -21.88 -13.67 16.71
N PRO A 23 -20.76 -13.59 17.47
CA PRO A 23 -20.78 -13.34 18.91
C PRO A 23 -21.53 -12.06 19.29
N THR A 24 -21.52 -11.08 18.40
CA THR A 24 -22.37 -9.88 18.45
C THR A 24 -23.03 -9.73 17.08
N PRO A 25 -24.37 -9.87 16.97
CA PRO A 25 -25.08 -9.72 15.71
C PRO A 25 -24.75 -8.38 15.06
N GLN A 26 -24.36 -8.41 13.79
CA GLN A 26 -24.19 -7.21 12.97
C GLN A 26 -25.57 -6.61 12.66
N GLU A 27 -25.67 -5.29 12.62
CA GLU A 27 -26.89 -4.60 12.23
C GLU A 27 -27.22 -4.88 10.76
N GLY A 28 -28.48 -5.19 10.44
CA GLY A 28 -28.92 -5.58 9.09
C GLY A 28 -28.53 -4.55 8.01
N ALA A 29 -28.63 -3.25 8.33
CA ALA A 29 -28.24 -2.17 7.41
C ALA A 29 -26.76 -2.23 7.00
N THR A 30 -25.86 -2.69 7.90
CA THR A 30 -24.43 -2.83 7.60
C THR A 30 -24.14 -4.02 6.69
N LEU A 31 -24.93 -5.10 6.81
CA LEU A 31 -24.86 -6.26 5.94
C LEU A 31 -25.38 -5.95 4.54
N ASP A 32 -26.48 -5.21 4.44
CA ASP A 32 -27.04 -4.77 3.16
C ASP A 32 -26.05 -3.86 2.41
N GLU A 33 -25.40 -2.94 3.12
CA GLU A 33 -24.39 -2.07 2.52
C GLU A 33 -23.15 -2.86 2.06
N ALA A 34 -22.73 -3.86 2.84
CA ALA A 34 -21.65 -4.75 2.42
C ALA A 34 -22.02 -5.56 1.17
N GLU A 35 -23.24 -6.09 1.09
CA GLU A 35 -23.73 -6.80 -0.10
C GLU A 35 -23.76 -5.88 -1.33
N ARG A 36 -24.28 -4.65 -1.20
CA ARG A 36 -24.25 -3.65 -2.27
C ARG A 36 -22.83 -3.37 -2.74
N CYS A 37 -21.90 -3.13 -1.81
CA CYS A 37 -20.49 -2.92 -2.13
C CYS A 37 -19.88 -4.10 -2.91
N LEU A 38 -20.20 -5.34 -2.51
CA LEU A 38 -19.71 -6.54 -3.19
C LEU A 38 -20.30 -6.71 -4.60
N LYS A 39 -21.57 -6.36 -4.80
CA LYS A 39 -22.21 -6.30 -6.13
C LYS A 39 -21.57 -5.23 -7.02
N ILE A 40 -21.30 -4.04 -6.49
CA ILE A 40 -20.60 -2.95 -7.22
C ILE A 40 -19.20 -3.40 -7.67
N LEU A 41 -18.48 -4.14 -6.82
CA LEU A 41 -17.17 -4.70 -7.16
C LEU A 41 -17.24 -5.89 -8.12
N GLN A 42 -18.46 -6.34 -8.49
CA GLN A 42 -18.73 -7.53 -9.28
C GLN A 42 -18.23 -8.82 -8.62
N ALA A 43 -18.08 -8.82 -7.29
CA ALA A 43 -17.71 -9.99 -6.52
C ALA A 43 -18.90 -10.92 -6.28
N LEU A 44 -20.13 -10.39 -6.29
CA LEU A 44 -21.38 -11.13 -6.21
C LEU A 44 -22.24 -10.92 -7.45
N ASP A 45 -23.02 -11.93 -7.83
CA ASP A 45 -24.08 -11.84 -8.84
C ASP A 45 -25.34 -11.15 -8.27
N ASN A 46 -26.35 -10.91 -9.12
CA ASN A 46 -27.63 -10.32 -8.69
C ASN A 46 -28.33 -11.12 -7.60
N ASN A 47 -28.06 -12.43 -7.54
CA ASN A 47 -28.63 -13.38 -6.58
C ASN A 47 -27.78 -13.50 -5.29
N GLY A 48 -26.71 -12.72 -5.16
CA GLY A 48 -25.82 -12.75 -3.98
C GLY A 48 -24.84 -13.92 -3.95
N ARG A 49 -24.62 -14.62 -5.08
CA ARG A 49 -23.64 -15.71 -5.19
C ARG A 49 -22.29 -15.19 -5.68
N PRO A 50 -21.17 -15.78 -5.25
CA PRO A 50 -19.84 -15.34 -5.66
C PRO A 50 -19.56 -15.60 -7.13
N THR A 51 -19.11 -14.55 -7.83
CA THR A 51 -18.62 -14.64 -9.20
C THR A 51 -17.23 -15.26 -9.25
N PRO A 52 -16.77 -15.78 -10.40
CA PRO A 52 -15.38 -16.21 -10.56
C PRO A 52 -14.36 -15.12 -10.21
N LEU A 53 -14.65 -13.87 -10.62
CA LEU A 53 -13.89 -12.69 -10.22
C LEU A 53 -13.88 -12.50 -8.70
N GLY A 54 -15.04 -12.62 -8.04
CA GLY A 54 -15.16 -12.50 -6.58
C GLY A 54 -14.36 -13.57 -5.84
N LYS A 55 -14.32 -14.80 -6.36
CA LYS A 55 -13.48 -15.88 -5.83
C LYS A 55 -12.00 -15.54 -5.99
N ALA A 56 -11.57 -15.13 -7.18
CA ALA A 56 -10.19 -14.71 -7.43
C ALA A 56 -9.78 -13.51 -6.54
N MET A 57 -10.70 -12.57 -6.28
CA MET A 57 -10.44 -11.42 -5.42
C MET A 57 -10.18 -11.82 -3.96
N ALA A 58 -10.85 -12.87 -3.48
CA ALA A 58 -10.79 -13.35 -2.09
C ALA A 58 -9.47 -14.07 -1.76
N ASP A 59 -8.77 -14.58 -2.77
CA ASP A 59 -7.46 -15.24 -2.60
C ASP A 59 -6.34 -14.27 -2.20
N PHE A 60 -6.49 -12.97 -2.46
CA PHE A 60 -5.47 -11.97 -2.15
C PHE A 60 -5.62 -11.43 -0.73
N PRO A 61 -4.54 -11.37 0.08
CA PRO A 61 -4.56 -10.90 1.47
C PRO A 61 -4.61 -9.37 1.58
N MET A 62 -5.52 -8.73 0.84
CA MET A 62 -5.73 -7.27 0.82
C MET A 62 -7.22 -6.94 0.72
N SER A 63 -7.55 -5.65 0.65
CA SER A 63 -8.95 -5.24 0.49
C SER A 63 -9.48 -5.66 -0.89
N LEU A 64 -10.75 -6.06 -0.96
CA LEU A 64 -11.40 -6.43 -2.23
C LEU A 64 -11.30 -5.32 -3.29
N ARG A 65 -11.26 -4.04 -2.89
CA ARG A 65 -11.06 -2.92 -3.82
C ARG A 65 -9.68 -2.99 -4.49
N HIS A 66 -8.63 -3.29 -3.72
CA HIS A 66 -7.27 -3.42 -4.25
C HIS A 66 -7.09 -4.73 -5.02
N SER A 67 -7.73 -5.83 -4.58
CA SER A 67 -7.78 -7.09 -5.34
C SER A 67 -8.46 -6.90 -6.70
N ARG A 68 -9.60 -6.19 -6.74
CA ARG A 68 -10.27 -5.86 -7.99
C ARG A 68 -9.38 -5.04 -8.91
N MET A 69 -8.69 -4.03 -8.36
CA MET A 69 -7.74 -3.21 -9.12
C MET A 69 -6.64 -4.06 -9.77
N LEU A 70 -6.00 -4.95 -9.00
CA LEU A 70 -4.95 -5.85 -9.50
C LEU A 70 -5.48 -6.80 -10.58
N LEU A 71 -6.60 -7.46 -10.33
CA LEU A 71 -7.20 -8.42 -11.27
C LEU A 71 -7.69 -7.75 -12.56
N THR A 72 -8.16 -6.50 -12.50
CA THR A 72 -8.49 -5.74 -13.71
C THR A 72 -7.27 -5.56 -14.60
N VAL A 73 -6.11 -5.22 -14.03
CA VAL A 73 -4.88 -5.08 -14.82
C VAL A 73 -4.48 -6.41 -15.44
N ILE A 74 -4.54 -7.51 -14.68
CA ILE A 74 -4.25 -8.86 -15.20
C ILE A 74 -5.19 -9.19 -16.37
N GLN A 75 -6.49 -8.92 -16.23
CA GLN A 75 -7.49 -9.19 -17.25
C GLN A 75 -7.34 -8.32 -18.51
N VAL A 76 -6.96 -7.06 -18.36
CA VAL A 76 -6.71 -6.18 -19.52
C VAL A 76 -5.44 -6.61 -20.24
N MET A 77 -4.38 -6.93 -19.49
CA MET A 77 -3.11 -7.36 -20.07
C MET A 77 -3.22 -8.74 -20.74
N SER A 78 -4.04 -9.66 -20.21
CA SER A 78 -4.24 -10.99 -20.81
C SER A 78 -4.98 -10.94 -22.15
N LYS A 79 -5.80 -9.91 -22.38
CA LYS A 79 -6.51 -9.67 -23.64
C LYS A 79 -5.63 -8.99 -24.69
N GLU A 80 -4.64 -8.21 -24.28
CA GLU A 80 -3.68 -7.58 -25.21
C GLU A 80 -2.49 -8.51 -25.47
N MET A 81 -2.52 -9.21 -26.62
CA MET A 81 -1.67 -10.38 -26.89
C MET A 81 -0.17 -10.10 -27.08
N SER A 82 0.33 -8.86 -26.94
CA SER A 82 1.76 -8.55 -27.10
C SER A 82 2.17 -7.19 -26.53
N TYR A 83 2.25 -7.09 -25.19
CA TYR A 83 2.79 -5.89 -24.54
C TYR A 83 4.22 -6.14 -24.03
N SER A 84 5.21 -5.53 -24.67
CA SER A 84 6.65 -5.74 -24.38
C SER A 84 7.06 -5.41 -22.94
N ARG A 85 6.29 -4.55 -22.25
CA ARG A 85 6.53 -4.14 -20.86
C ARG A 85 5.50 -4.71 -19.88
N ALA A 86 4.84 -5.82 -20.21
CA ALA A 86 3.78 -6.41 -19.37
C ALA A 86 4.26 -6.69 -17.94
N ASN A 87 5.47 -7.25 -17.80
CA ASN A 87 6.08 -7.53 -16.50
C ASN A 87 6.33 -6.28 -15.67
N LEU A 88 6.64 -5.15 -16.31
CA LEU A 88 6.84 -3.88 -15.63
C LEU A 88 5.50 -3.30 -15.15
N VAL A 89 4.46 -3.37 -15.98
CA VAL A 89 3.10 -2.96 -15.60
C VAL A 89 2.62 -3.78 -14.41
N LEU A 90 2.81 -5.11 -14.44
CA LEU A 90 2.50 -5.96 -13.31
C LEU A 90 3.30 -5.55 -12.07
N ALA A 91 4.61 -5.35 -12.20
CA ALA A 91 5.47 -5.01 -11.08
C ALA A 91 5.03 -3.69 -10.39
N TYR A 92 4.75 -2.65 -11.17
CA TYR A 92 4.19 -1.39 -10.63
C TYR A 92 2.78 -1.56 -10.06
N THR A 93 1.93 -2.36 -10.70
CA THR A 93 0.57 -2.61 -10.21
C THR A 93 0.59 -3.31 -8.85
N VAL A 94 1.44 -4.32 -8.69
CA VAL A 94 1.58 -5.04 -7.42
C VAL A 94 2.24 -4.15 -6.36
N ALA A 95 3.23 -3.34 -6.73
CA ALA A 95 3.82 -2.36 -5.81
C ALA A 95 2.79 -1.30 -5.37
N ALA A 96 1.96 -0.78 -6.28
CA ALA A 96 0.90 0.16 -5.97
C ALA A 96 -0.22 -0.47 -5.13
N ALA A 97 -0.60 -1.72 -5.41
CA ALA A 97 -1.58 -2.47 -4.61
C ALA A 97 -1.07 -2.70 -3.18
N ALA A 98 0.23 -3.01 -3.02
CA ALA A 98 0.86 -3.09 -1.72
C ALA A 98 0.86 -1.72 -1.02
N ALA A 99 1.28 -0.66 -1.71
CA ALA A 99 1.30 0.71 -1.18
C ALA A 99 -0.08 1.17 -0.66
N LEU A 100 -1.15 0.92 -1.42
CA LEU A 100 -2.52 1.26 -1.03
C LEU A 100 -3.05 0.43 0.13
N SER A 101 -2.48 -0.75 0.39
CA SER A 101 -2.92 -1.64 1.47
C SER A 101 -2.38 -1.25 2.84
N PHE A 102 -1.44 -0.30 2.90
CA PHE A 102 -0.90 0.27 4.13
C PHE A 102 -1.24 1.76 4.27
N SER A 103 -1.00 2.31 5.45
CA SER A 103 -1.02 3.75 5.67
C SER A 103 0.08 4.44 4.86
N ASN A 104 -0.15 5.70 4.49
CA ASN A 104 0.88 6.51 3.82
C ASN A 104 2.18 6.53 4.65
N PRO A 105 3.33 6.11 4.11
CA PRO A 105 4.58 6.05 4.85
C PRO A 105 5.22 7.43 5.09
N PHE A 106 4.80 8.48 4.40
CA PHE A 106 5.38 9.82 4.50
C PHE A 106 4.88 10.56 5.75
N PHE A 107 5.79 10.97 6.65
CA PHE A 107 5.41 11.79 7.80
C PHE A 107 5.00 13.22 7.38
N ARG A 108 3.85 13.71 7.84
CA ARG A 108 3.42 15.10 7.59
C ARG A 108 4.06 16.14 8.54
N GLN A 109 4.99 15.70 9.39
CA GLN A 109 5.50 16.40 10.58
C GLN A 109 6.13 17.80 10.38
N PHE A 110 6.26 18.30 9.15
CA PHE A 110 6.94 19.58 8.88
C PHE A 110 6.01 20.76 8.62
N GLU A 111 4.68 20.57 8.60
CA GLU A 111 3.72 21.69 8.49
C GLU A 111 3.37 22.35 9.84
N ASP A 112 3.49 21.65 10.97
CA ASP A 112 2.89 22.10 12.25
C ASP A 112 3.81 22.86 13.22
N SER A 113 5.06 23.17 12.85
CA SER A 113 5.99 23.85 13.77
C SER A 113 5.89 25.39 13.79
N HIS A 114 4.81 25.98 13.27
CA HIS A 114 4.60 27.44 13.27
C HIS A 114 3.61 27.96 14.32
N THR A 115 3.01 27.10 15.15
CA THR A 115 1.92 27.52 16.07
C THR A 115 2.22 27.36 17.57
N LYS A 116 3.50 27.28 17.96
CA LYS A 116 3.90 27.38 19.38
C LYS A 116 5.12 28.31 19.55
N ASN A 117 4.95 29.56 19.14
CA ASN A 117 5.58 30.68 19.85
C ASN A 117 4.42 31.47 20.44
N GLN A 118 3.91 31.01 21.58
CA GLN A 118 3.18 31.90 22.49
C GLN A 118 4.23 32.41 23.46
N ASP A 119 4.32 33.73 23.49
CA ASP A 119 5.23 34.55 24.24
C ASP A 119 5.21 34.19 25.73
N LEU A 120 6.38 33.95 26.30
CA LEU A 120 6.60 34.05 27.74
C LEU A 120 7.90 34.85 27.93
N ASP A 121 7.71 36.12 28.25
CA ASP A 121 8.75 37.07 28.64
C ASP A 121 9.32 36.75 30.05
N GLU A 122 10.61 37.08 30.18
CA GLU A 122 11.35 37.57 31.36
C GLU A 122 11.48 36.74 32.67
N ASP A 123 12.69 36.24 32.92
CA ASP A 123 13.73 36.89 33.78
C ASP A 123 14.53 35.88 34.65
N GLY A 124 15.83 36.15 34.85
CA GLY A 124 16.60 35.62 35.98
C GLY A 124 17.76 34.64 35.73
N ASN A 125 18.89 35.16 35.24
CA ASN A 125 20.29 34.82 35.58
C ASN A 125 20.64 33.41 36.16
N SER A 126 21.35 32.55 35.40
CA SER A 126 22.48 31.77 35.93
C SER A 126 23.36 31.16 34.81
N SER A 127 24.67 31.14 35.07
CA SER A 127 25.81 30.92 34.17
C SER A 127 25.97 29.49 33.59
N GLY A 128 24.93 28.92 32.98
CA GLY A 128 24.95 27.61 32.30
C GLY A 128 24.45 27.60 30.85
N THR A 129 24.03 28.77 30.33
CA THR A 129 23.14 28.92 29.17
C THR A 129 23.79 28.78 27.80
N VAL A 130 25.11 29.02 27.69
CA VAL A 130 25.79 29.14 26.39
C VAL A 130 25.83 27.81 25.62
N ASN A 131 25.98 26.67 26.30
CA ASN A 131 26.01 25.35 25.64
C ASN A 131 24.62 24.86 25.19
N ILE A 132 23.55 25.24 25.91
CA ILE A 132 22.18 24.86 25.58
C ILE A 132 21.69 25.63 24.34
N GLU A 133 21.99 26.93 24.26
CA GLU A 133 21.63 27.75 23.09
C GLU A 133 22.40 27.39 21.81
N LEU A 134 23.67 26.98 21.94
CA LEU A 134 24.47 26.53 20.79
C LEU A 134 24.01 25.16 20.28
N MET A 135 23.64 24.23 21.17
CA MET A 135 23.03 22.94 20.81
C MET A 135 21.70 23.15 20.08
N ASP A 136 20.88 24.09 20.54
CA ASP A 136 19.60 24.43 19.91
C ASP A 136 19.78 25.06 18.51
N LYS A 137 20.78 25.93 18.32
CA LYS A 137 21.13 26.48 16.98
C LYS A 137 21.64 25.39 16.03
N GLN A 138 22.50 24.49 16.51
CA GLN A 138 23.06 23.41 15.70
C GLN A 138 21.99 22.38 15.30
N GLU A 139 21.10 22.03 16.23
CA GLU A 139 19.97 21.12 15.94
C GLU A 139 18.97 21.77 14.99
N LYS A 140 18.68 23.07 15.15
CA LYS A 140 17.87 23.85 14.18
C LYS A 140 18.47 23.81 12.78
N LEU A 141 19.79 23.95 12.64
CA LEU A 141 20.48 23.86 11.35
C LEU A 141 20.40 22.45 10.76
N ARG A 142 20.59 21.41 11.58
CA ARG A 142 20.47 20.00 11.17
C ARG A 142 19.05 19.68 10.69
N MET A 143 18.05 20.16 11.41
CA MET A 143 16.63 20.04 11.05
C MET A 143 16.31 20.78 9.75
N LYS A 144 16.83 21.98 9.53
CA LYS A 144 16.67 22.69 8.25
C LYS A 144 17.27 21.90 7.08
N LYS A 145 18.49 21.38 7.24
CA LYS A 145 19.13 20.53 6.22
C LYS A 145 18.31 19.28 5.92
N LEU A 146 17.86 18.59 6.97
CA LEU A 146 17.01 17.41 6.84
C LEU A 146 15.70 17.71 6.11
N LYS A 147 15.01 18.81 6.47
CA LYS A 147 13.80 19.27 5.77
C LYS A 147 14.03 19.49 4.27
N VAL A 148 15.16 20.11 3.89
CA VAL A 148 15.51 20.34 2.49
C VAL A 148 15.74 19.01 1.77
N THR A 149 16.51 18.09 2.38
CA THR A 149 16.75 16.75 1.80
C THR A 149 15.45 15.98 1.60
N ILE A 150 14.55 15.99 2.58
CA ILE A 150 13.25 15.31 2.50
C ILE A 150 12.38 15.93 1.39
N LYS A 151 12.36 17.26 1.27
CA LYS A 151 11.63 17.93 0.18
C LYS A 151 12.18 17.53 -1.19
N MET A 152 13.50 17.57 -1.37
CA MET A 152 14.14 17.14 -2.62
C MET A 152 13.82 15.67 -2.93
N PHE A 153 13.87 14.79 -1.93
CA PHE A 153 13.49 13.40 -2.12
C PHE A 153 12.03 13.25 -2.55
N ARG A 154 11.10 13.92 -1.85
CA ARG A 154 9.67 13.90 -2.21
C ARG A 154 9.40 14.41 -3.61
N GLU A 155 10.05 15.49 -4.01
CA GLU A 155 9.94 16.04 -5.36
C GLU A 155 10.45 15.05 -6.41
N LYS A 156 11.57 14.37 -6.12
CA LYS A 156 12.16 13.36 -7.00
C LYS A 156 11.22 12.18 -7.26
N ILE A 157 10.58 11.66 -6.21
CA ILE A 157 9.72 10.47 -6.32
C ILE A 157 8.24 10.79 -6.62
N ARG A 158 7.87 12.07 -6.69
CA ARG A 158 6.48 12.47 -6.87
C ARG A 158 6.02 12.14 -8.28
N HIS A 159 5.04 11.25 -8.38
CA HIS A 159 4.35 10.97 -9.63
C HIS A 159 3.14 11.92 -9.80
N PRO A 160 3.01 12.66 -10.92
CA PRO A 160 1.99 13.70 -11.09
C PRO A 160 0.53 13.23 -10.97
N ARG A 161 0.28 11.95 -11.24
CA ARG A 161 -1.09 11.39 -11.32
C ARG A 161 -1.44 10.45 -10.18
N SER A 162 -0.49 10.06 -9.33
CA SER A 162 -0.78 9.03 -8.32
C SER A 162 0.22 9.03 -7.16
N ASP A 163 -0.31 9.22 -5.95
CA ASP A 163 0.47 9.06 -4.72
C ASP A 163 0.88 7.60 -4.50
N ALA A 164 0.05 6.63 -4.92
CA ALA A 164 0.38 5.20 -4.80
C ALA A 164 1.62 4.82 -5.62
N ILE A 165 1.77 5.42 -6.82
CA ILE A 165 2.97 5.25 -7.63
C ILE A 165 4.18 5.92 -6.96
N SER A 166 3.98 7.10 -6.36
CA SER A 166 5.03 7.79 -5.60
C SER A 166 5.53 6.94 -4.41
N ILE A 167 4.61 6.29 -3.71
CA ILE A 167 4.93 5.34 -2.64
C ILE A 167 5.64 4.10 -3.20
N ALA A 168 5.22 3.58 -4.36
CA ALA A 168 5.90 2.48 -5.03
C ALA A 168 7.36 2.83 -5.40
N TYR A 169 7.64 4.07 -5.83
CA TYR A 169 9.01 4.54 -6.03
C TYR A 169 9.79 4.62 -4.71
N ALA A 170 9.20 5.17 -3.64
CA ALA A 170 9.86 5.17 -2.33
C ALA A 170 10.20 3.75 -1.84
N LEU A 171 9.29 2.79 -2.06
CA LEU A 171 9.50 1.38 -1.74
C LEU A 171 10.69 0.80 -2.51
N GLN A 172 10.85 1.16 -3.78
CA GLN A 172 11.96 0.72 -4.60
C GLN A 172 13.31 1.26 -4.08
N TYR A 173 13.39 2.55 -3.77
CA TYR A 173 14.60 3.13 -3.17
C TYR A 173 14.94 2.49 -1.82
N TYR A 174 13.92 2.15 -1.02
CA TYR A 174 14.10 1.43 0.24
C TYR A 174 14.67 0.03 0.02
N GLU A 175 14.15 -0.74 -0.94
CA GLU A 175 14.66 -2.09 -1.25
C GLU A 175 16.10 -2.08 -1.81
N LEU A 176 16.48 -1.03 -2.52
CA LEU A 176 17.84 -0.84 -3.06
C LEU A 176 18.84 -0.28 -2.05
N SER A 177 18.36 0.24 -0.92
CA SER A 177 19.23 0.83 0.10
C SER A 177 20.01 -0.25 0.88
N GLU A 178 21.29 0.00 1.12
CA GLU A 178 22.13 -0.89 1.94
C GLU A 178 21.68 -0.90 3.42
N SER A 179 21.17 0.24 3.90
CA SER A 179 20.68 0.44 5.26
C SER A 179 19.23 0.96 5.27
N PRO A 180 18.23 0.06 5.31
CA PRO A 180 16.82 0.43 5.19
C PRO A 180 16.30 1.32 6.34
N MET A 181 16.84 1.14 7.55
CA MET A 181 16.46 1.92 8.72
C MET A 181 16.98 3.36 8.63
N GLU A 182 18.23 3.55 8.22
CA GLU A 182 18.80 4.88 7.98
C GLU A 182 18.11 5.58 6.82
N PHE A 183 17.76 4.84 5.76
CA PHE A 183 16.98 5.38 4.65
C PHE A 183 15.63 5.94 5.11
N CYS A 184 14.94 5.25 6.01
CA CYS A 184 13.67 5.74 6.57
C CYS A 184 13.87 7.03 7.38
N ASN A 185 14.92 7.09 8.20
CA ASN A 185 15.24 8.27 9.01
C ASN A 185 15.63 9.48 8.16
N ALA A 186 16.46 9.27 7.13
CA ALA A 186 16.94 10.33 6.23
C ALA A 186 15.81 10.92 5.37
N ASN A 187 14.80 10.12 5.01
CA ASN A 187 13.71 10.53 4.12
C ASN A 187 12.37 10.77 4.83
N ALA A 188 12.35 10.71 6.18
CA ALA A 188 11.16 10.81 7.02
C ALA A 188 10.02 9.87 6.56
N LEU A 189 10.35 8.58 6.51
CA LEU A 189 9.42 7.49 6.23
C LEU A 189 9.12 6.68 7.49
N HIS A 190 7.91 6.13 7.59
CA HIS A 190 7.50 5.28 8.69
C HIS A 190 8.15 3.89 8.59
N PRO A 191 9.08 3.51 9.49
CA PRO A 191 9.91 2.31 9.31
C PRO A 191 9.11 1.01 9.24
N LYS A 192 8.12 0.83 10.14
CA LYS A 192 7.30 -0.39 10.17
C LYS A 192 6.50 -0.57 8.88
N THR A 193 6.00 0.53 8.31
CA THR A 193 5.25 0.47 7.05
C THR A 193 6.18 0.09 5.90
N MET A 194 7.37 0.67 5.86
CA MET A 194 8.38 0.37 4.84
C MET A 194 8.95 -1.04 4.97
N GLU A 195 8.91 -1.65 6.16
CA GLU A 195 9.32 -3.04 6.38
C GLU A 195 8.25 -4.06 5.92
N GLU A 196 6.97 -3.78 6.22
CA GLU A 196 5.86 -4.70 5.92
C GLU A 196 5.41 -4.65 4.45
N MET A 197 5.46 -3.46 3.83
CA MET A 197 5.04 -3.27 2.44
C MET A 197 5.75 -4.16 1.41
N PRO A 198 7.09 -4.31 1.44
CA PRO A 198 7.79 -5.22 0.52
C PRO A 198 7.49 -6.69 0.80
N LYS A 199 7.17 -7.08 2.06
CA LYS A 199 6.73 -8.44 2.39
C LYS A 199 5.40 -8.75 1.70
N LEU A 200 4.42 -7.84 1.81
CA LEU A 200 3.13 -7.97 1.11
C LEU A 200 3.32 -8.01 -0.41
N ARG A 201 4.14 -7.11 -0.97
CA ARG A 201 4.42 -7.09 -2.43
C ARG A 201 4.97 -8.44 -2.92
N LYS A 202 5.91 -9.05 -2.19
CA LYS A 202 6.47 -10.37 -2.52
C LYS A 202 5.41 -11.47 -2.46
N GLN A 203 4.55 -11.45 -1.43
CA GLN A 203 3.43 -12.39 -1.30
C GLN A 203 2.42 -12.25 -2.46
N LEU A 204 2.04 -11.01 -2.81
CA LEU A 204 1.13 -10.75 -3.92
C LEU A 204 1.71 -11.24 -5.25
N LEU A 205 2.99 -10.99 -5.52
CA LEU A 205 3.66 -11.52 -6.72
C LEU A 205 3.59 -13.06 -6.74
N GLN A 206 3.89 -13.73 -5.62
CA GLN A 206 3.79 -15.19 -5.54
C GLN A 206 2.38 -15.67 -5.85
N LEU A 207 1.34 -15.04 -5.31
CA LEU A 207 -0.05 -15.40 -5.57
C LEU A 207 -0.43 -15.24 -7.04
N VAL A 208 -0.05 -14.13 -7.68
CA VAL A 208 -0.33 -13.89 -9.11
C VAL A 208 0.27 -15.00 -9.98
N PHE A 209 1.49 -15.45 -9.69
CA PHE A 209 2.16 -16.51 -10.44
C PHE A 209 1.77 -17.93 -10.03
N ASN A 210 1.17 -18.13 -8.85
CA ASN A 210 0.67 -19.44 -8.42
C ASN A 210 -0.76 -19.70 -8.91
N GLN A 211 -1.59 -18.65 -9.01
CA GLN A 211 -2.96 -18.74 -9.49
C GLN A 211 -3.08 -19.13 -10.97
N SER A 212 -2.02 -18.93 -11.76
CA SER A 212 -1.96 -19.36 -13.16
C SER A 212 -2.00 -20.88 -13.36
N GLY A 213 -1.92 -21.69 -12.28
CA GLY A 213 -1.96 -23.15 -12.34
C GLY A 213 -3.17 -23.84 -11.69
N VAL A 214 -4.01 -23.16 -10.91
CA VAL A 214 -4.93 -23.84 -9.96
C VAL A 214 -6.42 -23.61 -10.19
N SER A 215 -6.85 -22.61 -10.97
CA SER A 215 -8.30 -22.34 -11.11
C SER A 215 -8.90 -23.05 -12.32
N GLY A 216 -9.61 -24.17 -12.06
CA GLY A 216 -10.53 -24.75 -13.03
C GLY A 216 -11.65 -23.76 -13.35
N GLY A 217 -11.57 -23.10 -14.51
CA GLY A 217 -12.71 -22.37 -15.06
C GLY A 217 -12.37 -21.26 -16.05
N GLU A 218 -11.55 -20.28 -15.68
CA GLU A 218 -11.46 -19.03 -16.48
C GLU A 218 -10.03 -18.53 -16.60
N LYS A 219 -9.48 -18.60 -17.83
CA LYS A 219 -8.15 -18.11 -18.20
C LYS A 219 -8.00 -16.58 -18.02
N ASP A 220 -9.11 -15.87 -17.85
CA ASP A 220 -9.19 -14.40 -17.81
C ASP A 220 -8.38 -13.75 -16.68
N PHE A 221 -8.14 -14.47 -15.57
CA PHE A 221 -7.46 -13.95 -14.38
C PHE A 221 -6.07 -14.54 -14.15
N SER A 222 -5.56 -15.34 -15.10
CA SER A 222 -4.22 -15.92 -15.02
C SER A 222 -3.18 -15.01 -15.67
N TRP A 223 -2.07 -14.77 -14.98
CA TRP A 223 -0.94 -14.07 -15.57
C TRP A 223 -0.14 -15.00 -16.49
N ILE A 224 -0.01 -14.63 -17.76
CA ILE A 224 0.59 -15.46 -18.82
C ILE A 224 1.96 -14.97 -19.31
N PHE A 225 2.45 -13.82 -18.83
CA PHE A 225 3.67 -13.19 -19.33
C PHE A 225 4.87 -13.41 -18.40
N GLY A 226 5.96 -14.01 -18.91
CA GLY A 226 7.24 -14.09 -18.19
C GLY A 226 7.21 -14.87 -16.86
N SER A 227 8.30 -14.79 -16.12
CA SER A 227 8.49 -15.48 -14.83
C SER A 227 8.51 -14.51 -13.64
N LEU A 228 8.32 -15.05 -12.43
CA LEU A 228 8.44 -14.30 -11.17
C LEU A 228 9.76 -13.54 -11.04
N LYS A 229 10.85 -14.07 -11.62
CA LYS A 229 12.18 -13.43 -11.60
C LYS A 229 12.23 -12.18 -12.48
N ASP A 230 11.51 -12.19 -13.59
CA ASP A 230 11.49 -11.07 -14.54
C ASP A 230 10.77 -9.87 -13.94
N SER A 231 9.59 -10.09 -13.32
CA SER A 231 8.84 -9.02 -12.65
C SER A 231 9.55 -8.44 -11.42
N ARG A 232 10.39 -9.23 -10.74
CA ARG A 232 11.22 -8.73 -9.62
C ARG A 232 12.32 -7.79 -10.13
N LYS A 233 13.02 -8.19 -11.18
CA LYS A 233 14.09 -7.41 -11.82
C LYS A 233 13.59 -6.15 -12.51
N CYS A 234 12.35 -6.13 -12.99
CA CYS A 234 11.76 -4.95 -13.64
C CYS A 234 11.75 -3.69 -12.75
N LEU A 235 11.73 -3.86 -11.42
CA LEU A 235 11.81 -2.76 -10.45
C LEU A 235 13.23 -2.53 -9.93
N GLU A 236 14.24 -3.24 -10.41
CA GLU A 236 15.65 -2.97 -10.08
C GLU A 236 16.30 -2.02 -11.11
N GLY A 237 15.67 -1.85 -12.29
CA GLY A 237 16.27 -1.18 -13.45
C GLY A 237 15.75 0.21 -13.83
N PHE A 238 14.95 0.88 -12.98
CA PHE A 238 14.43 2.23 -13.29
C PHE A 238 14.69 3.21 -12.13
N PRO A 239 15.36 4.36 -12.35
CA PRO A 239 15.57 5.38 -11.33
C PRO A 239 14.31 6.21 -11.03
#